data_AF-A0A0K1PXC7-F1
#
_entry.id   AF-A0A0K1PXC7-F1
#
_cell.length_a   1.000
_cell.length_b   1.000
_cell.length_c   1.000
_cell.angle_alpha   90.00
_cell.angle_beta   90.00
_cell.angle_gamma   90.00
#
_symmetry.space_group_name_H-M   'P 1'
#
loop_
_entity.id
_entity.type
_entity.pdbx_description
1 polymer ?
#
loop_
_entity_poly.entity_id
_entity_poly.type
_entity_poly.pdbx_seq_one_letter_code
_entity_poly.pdbx_strand_id
1 'polypeptide(L)'
;MKWWSCAALMVLAACGASESSSPEPTPTPAPATEPSSSATTQPDASPPPVDASVPDADVDASLPLDVPESLVAALGTKTYVEESCEPTTYAGWPFAALRCTYHGGLVVTIANPEPQRVARWIVEASTRIPALDALHDRDRPNWEAGLIVIAKHTINQSSRIFPLQGQIWENGKTYDFERGVTKSCTTGCYCRVNSTSRQQWCAYAANVLKTEDETACLAKYGQPTKTLPEDWLAHCVANHEASWNADFNEHYRAQAWNANNAIASKFPDPSTADGAAVVTAMKTQYP
;
A
#
# COMPACT_ATOMS: atom_id res chain seq x y z
N MET A 1 30.84 -0.51 -30.98
CA MET A 1 31.14 0.84 -31.52
C MET A 1 30.86 1.84 -30.40
N LYS A 2 31.87 2.22 -29.61
CA LYS A 2 32.62 3.50 -29.65
C LYS A 2 31.75 4.77 -29.68
N TRP A 3 31.68 5.41 -28.50
CA TRP A 3 31.84 6.83 -28.17
C TRP A 3 30.94 7.91 -28.80
N TRP A 4 30.38 8.77 -27.94
CA TRP A 4 30.81 10.18 -27.82
C TRP A 4 30.53 10.77 -26.42
N SER A 5 31.50 11.57 -25.96
CA SER A 5 31.53 12.37 -24.73
C SER A 5 31.37 13.87 -25.07
N CYS A 6 31.30 14.69 -24.01
CA CYS A 6 31.53 16.15 -23.90
C CYS A 6 30.24 17.02 -23.97
N ALA A 7 30.03 18.07 -23.15
CA ALA A 7 30.89 18.78 -22.20
C ALA A 7 30.05 19.56 -21.15
N ALA A 8 30.77 20.04 -20.14
CA ALA A 8 30.37 20.79 -18.95
C ALA A 8 29.81 22.21 -19.21
N LEU A 9 29.12 22.77 -18.21
CA LEU A 9 29.33 24.16 -17.81
C LEU A 9 29.06 24.35 -16.29
N MET A 10 30.05 24.92 -15.61
CA MET A 10 30.01 25.39 -14.22
C MET A 10 29.28 26.74 -14.13
N VAL A 11 28.55 26.97 -13.04
CA VAL A 11 28.36 28.32 -12.46
C VAL A 11 28.52 28.22 -10.94
N LEU A 12 29.53 28.94 -10.44
CA LEU A 12 29.75 29.29 -9.04
C LEU A 12 28.97 30.56 -8.71
N ALA A 13 28.24 30.57 -7.60
CA ALA A 13 27.92 31.79 -6.85
C ALA A 13 27.79 31.44 -5.36
N ALA A 14 28.72 31.98 -4.57
CA ALA A 14 28.72 31.96 -3.11
C ALA A 14 27.91 33.13 -2.56
N CYS A 15 27.30 32.97 -1.38
CA CYS A 15 27.26 33.90 -0.25
C CYS A 15 26.15 33.53 0.73
N GLY A 16 26.45 33.61 2.05
CA GLY A 16 25.44 33.81 3.08
C GLY A 16 25.43 32.82 4.22
N ALA A 17 26.41 32.93 5.12
CA ALA A 17 26.32 32.40 6.47
C ALA A 17 25.27 33.16 7.28
N SER A 18 24.56 32.47 8.18
CA SER A 18 24.16 32.98 9.50
C SER A 18 23.61 31.83 10.35
N GLU A 19 24.46 31.35 11.25
CA GLU A 19 24.08 30.63 12.45
C GLU A 19 23.16 31.52 13.32
N SER A 20 22.06 30.98 13.79
CA SER A 20 21.41 31.50 15.00
C SER A 20 20.80 30.34 15.78
N SER A 21 21.63 29.82 16.67
CA SER A 21 21.24 28.99 17.80
C SER A 21 20.46 29.86 18.78
N SER A 22 19.26 29.43 19.18
CA SER A 22 18.71 29.81 20.48
C SER A 22 17.69 28.79 20.98
N PRO A 23 17.60 28.63 22.31
CA PRO A 23 17.38 27.34 22.94
C PRO A 23 15.92 27.01 23.23
N GLU A 24 15.71 25.72 23.33
CA GLU A 24 14.54 25.00 23.82
C GLU A 24 14.15 25.41 25.25
N PRO A 25 12.86 25.71 25.53
CA PRO A 25 12.35 25.75 26.88
C PRO A 25 11.67 24.41 27.24
N THR A 26 12.33 23.61 28.07
CA THR A 26 11.72 22.62 28.98
C THR A 26 11.57 23.34 30.33
N PRO A 27 10.43 23.32 31.06
CA PRO A 27 9.85 22.10 31.66
C PRO A 27 8.30 22.12 31.78
N THR A 28 7.62 21.01 32.04
CA THR A 28 7.26 20.56 33.41
C THR A 28 6.47 19.25 33.32
N PRO A 29 6.79 18.23 34.14
CA PRO A 29 6.04 16.98 34.22
C PRO A 29 4.69 17.18 34.92
N ALA A 30 3.62 16.65 34.31
CA ALA A 30 2.33 16.51 34.98
C ALA A 30 2.41 15.38 36.04
N PRO A 31 1.82 15.57 37.23
CA PRO A 31 1.79 14.52 38.26
C PRO A 31 0.89 13.36 37.84
N ALA A 32 1.40 12.14 38.04
CA ALA A 32 0.70 10.88 37.90
C ALA A 32 -0.54 10.82 38.81
N THR A 33 -1.66 10.34 38.26
CA THR A 33 -2.79 9.87 39.06
C THR A 33 -3.29 8.55 38.49
N GLU A 34 -2.94 7.45 39.14
CA GLU A 34 -3.66 6.17 39.11
C GLU A 34 -3.96 5.80 40.58
N PRO A 35 -4.77 4.78 40.87
CA PRO A 35 -6.11 4.50 40.35
C PRO A 35 -7.08 4.37 41.54
N SER A 36 -8.36 4.75 41.37
CA SER A 36 -9.38 4.45 42.39
C SER A 36 -10.17 3.21 41.98
N SER A 37 -9.74 2.09 42.54
CA SER A 37 -10.45 0.83 42.59
C SER A 37 -11.69 0.98 43.47
N SER A 38 -12.85 0.57 42.98
CA SER A 38 -13.98 0.21 43.83
C SER A 38 -14.63 -1.04 43.26
N ALA A 39 -14.18 -2.17 43.81
CA ALA A 39 -14.85 -3.44 43.71
C ALA A 39 -16.23 -3.35 44.38
N THR A 40 -17.26 -3.86 43.72
CA THR A 40 -18.48 -4.34 44.37
C THR A 40 -18.70 -5.76 43.91
N THR A 41 -18.60 -6.68 44.86
CA THR A 41 -18.85 -8.11 44.71
C THR A 41 -20.29 -8.42 45.12
N GLN A 42 -20.96 -9.27 44.33
CA GLN A 42 -21.97 -10.32 44.68
C GLN A 42 -23.20 -10.31 43.74
N PRO A 43 -23.92 -11.44 43.57
CA PRO A 43 -23.52 -12.84 43.70
C PRO A 43 -23.98 -13.72 42.49
N ASP A 44 -23.54 -14.97 42.52
CA ASP A 44 -23.99 -16.11 41.70
C ASP A 44 -25.46 -16.08 41.26
N ALA A 45 -25.66 -16.20 39.94
CA ALA A 45 -26.84 -16.81 39.35
C ALA A 45 -26.38 -17.66 38.17
N SER A 46 -26.43 -18.99 38.33
CA SER A 46 -26.21 -19.94 37.25
C SER A 46 -27.19 -19.67 36.09
N PRO A 47 -26.74 -19.57 34.83
CA PRO A 47 -27.67 -19.47 33.70
C PRO A 47 -28.33 -20.83 33.42
N PRO A 48 -29.61 -20.86 32.99
CA PRO A 48 -30.29 -22.08 32.58
C PRO A 48 -29.66 -22.65 31.29
N PRO A 49 -29.85 -23.95 31.00
CA PRO A 49 -29.29 -24.57 29.81
C PRO A 49 -29.91 -23.94 28.55
N VAL A 50 -29.07 -23.35 27.71
CA VAL A 50 -29.46 -22.84 26.40
C VAL A 50 -29.71 -24.01 25.46
N ASP A 51 -30.95 -24.07 25.00
CA ASP A 51 -31.49 -24.99 24.01
C ASP A 51 -30.71 -24.84 22.69
N ALA A 52 -30.17 -25.95 22.23
CA ALA A 52 -29.40 -26.04 21.01
C ALA A 52 -30.36 -26.13 19.83
N SER A 53 -30.72 -24.99 19.21
CA SER A 53 -31.26 -24.91 17.84
C SER A 53 -31.46 -23.46 17.40
N VAL A 54 -30.39 -22.81 16.94
CA VAL A 54 -30.49 -21.73 15.95
C VAL A 54 -29.50 -22.08 14.84
N PRO A 55 -29.92 -22.27 13.58
CA PRO A 55 -28.97 -22.38 12.50
C PRO A 55 -28.32 -21.02 12.30
N ASP A 56 -27.03 -20.91 12.61
CA ASP A 56 -26.15 -19.84 12.15
C ASP A 56 -26.10 -19.89 10.61
N ALA A 57 -27.07 -19.23 9.99
CA ALA A 57 -27.05 -18.89 8.59
C ALA A 57 -26.45 -17.49 8.46
N ASP A 58 -25.12 -17.40 8.55
CA ASP A 58 -24.32 -16.32 7.96
C ASP A 58 -22.84 -16.74 7.88
N VAL A 59 -22.61 -17.93 7.31
CA VAL A 59 -21.32 -18.19 6.68
C VAL A 59 -21.38 -17.46 5.34
N ASP A 60 -20.77 -16.28 5.28
CA ASP A 60 -20.32 -15.67 4.03
C ASP A 60 -19.36 -16.67 3.37
N ALA A 61 -19.92 -17.64 2.66
CA ALA A 61 -19.22 -18.62 1.87
C ALA A 61 -18.78 -17.97 0.56
N SER A 62 -18.07 -16.84 0.67
CA SER A 62 -17.09 -16.45 -0.33
C SER A 62 -16.20 -17.67 -0.56
N LEU A 63 -16.33 -18.28 -1.74
CA LEU A 63 -15.44 -19.36 -2.15
C LEU A 63 -14.00 -18.87 -1.92
N PRO A 64 -13.12 -19.71 -1.35
CA PRO A 64 -11.75 -19.31 -1.10
C PRO A 64 -11.14 -18.78 -2.39
N LEU A 65 -10.59 -17.56 -2.34
CA LEU A 65 -9.93 -16.95 -3.49
C LEU A 65 -8.89 -17.93 -4.04
N ASP A 66 -9.02 -18.21 -5.33
CA ASP A 66 -8.09 -19.07 -6.06
C ASP A 66 -6.78 -18.32 -6.27
N VAL A 67 -5.81 -18.55 -5.39
CA VAL A 67 -4.52 -17.88 -5.41
C VAL A 67 -3.47 -18.82 -6.02
N PRO A 68 -2.91 -18.49 -7.20
CA PRO A 68 -1.84 -19.28 -7.80
C PRO A 68 -0.58 -19.31 -6.94
N GLU A 69 0.02 -20.49 -6.79
CA GLU A 69 1.33 -20.63 -6.14
C GLU A 69 2.42 -19.82 -6.88
N SER A 70 2.29 -19.72 -8.22
CA SER A 70 3.18 -18.92 -9.08
C SER A 70 3.15 -17.43 -8.70
N LEU A 71 1.99 -16.91 -8.31
CA LEU A 71 1.82 -15.54 -7.83
C LEU A 71 2.47 -15.34 -6.46
N VAL A 72 2.23 -16.26 -5.52
CA VAL A 72 2.84 -16.23 -4.18
C VAL A 72 4.37 -16.30 -4.28
N ALA A 73 4.90 -17.16 -5.15
CA ALA A 73 6.33 -17.28 -5.40
C ALA A 73 6.92 -15.98 -5.97
N ALA A 74 6.24 -15.32 -6.92
CA ALA A 74 6.67 -14.03 -7.44
C ALA A 74 6.74 -12.96 -6.34
N LEU A 75 5.77 -12.96 -5.42
CA LEU A 75 5.69 -12.05 -4.29
C LEU A 75 6.71 -12.39 -3.18
N GLY A 76 7.15 -13.64 -3.06
CA GLY A 76 8.18 -14.05 -2.09
C GLY A 76 9.57 -13.47 -2.35
N THR A 77 9.79 -12.82 -3.50
CA THR A 77 11.07 -12.19 -3.83
C THR A 77 11.33 -10.95 -2.98
N LYS A 78 12.59 -10.77 -2.54
CA LYS A 78 13.03 -9.57 -1.81
C LYS A 78 13.87 -8.70 -2.73
N THR A 79 13.43 -7.47 -2.99
CA THR A 79 14.13 -6.52 -3.87
C THR A 79 14.89 -5.47 -3.09
N TYR A 80 14.39 -5.04 -1.93
CA TYR A 80 15.18 -4.20 -1.03
C TYR A 80 16.09 -5.08 -0.18
N VAL A 81 17.40 -4.84 -0.30
CA VAL A 81 18.45 -5.59 0.39
C VAL A 81 18.52 -5.09 1.83
N GLU A 82 17.54 -5.52 2.64
CA GLU A 82 17.55 -5.36 4.09
C GLU A 82 18.83 -6.00 4.66
N GLU A 83 19.67 -5.22 5.34
CA GLU A 83 20.88 -5.75 5.97
C GLU A 83 20.52 -6.48 7.27
N SER A 84 19.64 -5.88 8.07
CA SER A 84 19.14 -6.45 9.31
C SER A 84 17.73 -5.93 9.58
N CYS A 85 16.89 -6.76 10.21
CA CYS A 85 15.56 -6.38 10.67
C CYS A 85 15.31 -6.98 12.05
N GLU A 86 14.74 -6.19 12.95
CA GLU A 86 14.36 -6.61 14.29
C GLU A 86 12.90 -6.26 14.58
N PRO A 87 12.16 -7.09 15.34
CA PRO A 87 10.80 -6.77 15.76
C PRO A 87 10.72 -5.43 16.49
N THR A 88 9.70 -4.63 16.17
CA THR A 88 9.44 -3.34 16.82
C THR A 88 7.94 -3.04 16.87
N THR A 89 7.60 -1.86 17.39
CA THR A 89 6.23 -1.34 17.39
C THR A 89 6.20 0.04 16.73
N TYR A 90 5.02 0.47 16.27
CA TYR A 90 4.80 1.80 15.75
C TYR A 90 3.47 2.34 16.29
N ALA A 91 3.48 3.56 16.82
CA ALA A 91 2.29 4.14 17.42
C ALA A 91 1.17 4.31 16.39
N GLY A 92 -0.04 3.83 16.71
CA GLY A 92 -1.17 3.85 15.78
C GLY A 92 -1.14 2.75 14.72
N TRP A 93 -0.24 1.76 14.82
CA TRP A 93 -0.26 0.57 13.99
C TRP A 93 -0.44 -0.68 14.86
N PRO A 94 -1.54 -1.44 14.69
CA PRO A 94 -1.90 -2.52 15.61
C PRO A 94 -1.22 -3.87 15.28
N PHE A 95 -0.47 -3.97 14.19
CA PHE A 95 0.15 -5.21 13.73
C PHE A 95 1.67 -5.24 13.95
N ALA A 96 2.28 -6.40 13.72
CA ALA A 96 3.72 -6.55 13.80
C ALA A 96 4.44 -5.55 12.87
N ALA A 97 5.48 -4.91 13.40
CA ALA A 97 6.37 -4.04 12.65
C ALA A 97 7.82 -4.51 12.82
N LEU A 98 8.67 -4.16 11.86
CA LEU A 98 10.09 -4.43 11.88
C LEU A 98 10.85 -3.12 11.75
N ARG A 99 11.90 -2.93 12.53
CA ARG A 99 12.91 -1.89 12.31
C ARG A 99 14.00 -2.50 11.46
N CYS A 100 14.14 -2.05 10.22
CA CYS A 100 15.09 -2.57 9.27
C CYS A 100 16.17 -1.54 8.95
N THR A 101 17.42 -2.02 8.86
CA THR A 101 18.57 -1.25 8.39
C THR A 101 18.83 -1.59 6.93
N TYR A 102 19.09 -0.57 6.14
CA TYR A 102 19.38 -0.63 4.71
C TYR A 102 20.77 -0.04 4.42
N HIS A 103 21.25 -0.31 3.21
CA HIS A 103 22.52 0.20 2.72
C HIS A 103 22.71 1.70 3.01
N GLY A 104 23.90 2.06 3.49
CA GLY A 104 24.23 3.42 3.90
C GLY A 104 23.77 3.78 5.32
N GLY A 105 23.35 2.79 6.12
CA GLY A 105 22.91 2.99 7.50
C GLY A 105 21.51 3.62 7.62
N LEU A 106 20.73 3.61 6.53
CA LEU A 106 19.36 4.10 6.54
C LEU A 106 18.48 3.15 7.34
N VAL A 107 17.53 3.70 8.09
CA VAL A 107 16.64 2.92 8.93
C VAL A 107 15.19 3.23 8.58
N VAL A 108 14.38 2.19 8.46
CA VAL A 108 12.94 2.32 8.27
C VAL A 108 12.20 1.31 9.14
N THR A 109 11.12 1.76 9.75
CA THR A 109 10.11 0.92 10.37
C THR A 109 9.12 0.51 9.30
N ILE A 110 8.91 -0.78 9.13
CA ILE A 110 8.06 -1.36 8.09
C ILE A 110 7.01 -2.27 8.71
N ALA A 111 5.87 -2.38 8.04
CA ALA A 111 5.02 -3.55 8.14
C ALA A 111 5.23 -4.41 6.89
N ASN A 112 5.40 -5.72 7.07
CA ASN A 112 5.66 -6.65 5.97
C ASN A 112 4.52 -7.68 5.91
N PRO A 113 3.48 -7.45 5.09
CA PRO A 113 2.42 -8.44 4.94
C PRO A 113 2.99 -9.74 4.36
N GLU A 114 2.40 -10.89 4.63
CA GLU A 114 2.85 -12.15 4.01
C GLU A 114 2.59 -12.17 2.50
N PRO A 115 3.41 -12.86 1.67
CA PRO A 115 3.18 -12.97 0.23
C PRO A 115 1.77 -13.43 -0.13
N GLN A 116 1.22 -14.38 0.64
CA GLN A 116 -0.14 -14.91 0.48
C GLN A 116 -1.20 -13.82 0.68
N ARG A 117 -1.00 -12.91 1.63
CA ARG A 117 -1.94 -11.80 1.87
C ARG A 117 -1.99 -10.88 0.66
N VAL A 118 -0.83 -10.48 0.14
CA VAL A 118 -0.73 -9.61 -1.03
C VAL A 118 -1.26 -10.30 -2.29
N ALA A 119 -1.03 -11.60 -2.44
CA ALA A 119 -1.56 -12.39 -3.54
C ALA A 119 -3.09 -12.36 -3.57
N ARG A 120 -3.74 -12.44 -2.40
CA ARG A 120 -5.21 -12.33 -2.27
C ARG A 120 -5.70 -10.95 -2.71
N TRP A 121 -5.03 -9.88 -2.27
CA TRP A 121 -5.35 -8.52 -2.74
C TRP A 121 -5.24 -8.37 -4.26
N ILE A 122 -4.21 -8.98 -4.88
CA ILE A 122 -4.01 -8.94 -6.33
C ILE A 122 -5.09 -9.72 -7.08
N VAL A 123 -5.40 -10.95 -6.64
CA VAL A 123 -6.45 -11.77 -7.25
C VAL A 123 -7.79 -11.05 -7.15
N GLU A 124 -8.15 -10.56 -5.97
CA GLU A 124 -9.40 -9.84 -5.76
C GLU A 124 -9.47 -8.57 -6.63
N ALA A 125 -8.42 -7.75 -6.62
CA ALA A 125 -8.40 -6.53 -7.42
C ALA A 125 -8.43 -6.80 -8.93
N SER A 126 -7.94 -7.95 -9.40
CA SER A 126 -7.94 -8.31 -10.82
C SER A 126 -9.35 -8.37 -11.43
N THR A 127 -10.39 -8.59 -10.61
CA THR A 127 -11.80 -8.50 -11.03
C THR A 127 -12.20 -7.11 -11.54
N ARG A 128 -11.41 -6.07 -11.22
CA ARG A 128 -11.58 -4.70 -11.75
C ARG A 128 -10.97 -4.51 -13.14
N ILE A 129 -10.37 -5.54 -13.71
CA ILE A 129 -9.83 -5.58 -15.07
C ILE A 129 -10.58 -6.69 -15.83
N PRO A 130 -11.77 -6.39 -16.39
CA PRO A 130 -12.62 -7.42 -17.00
C PRO A 130 -11.91 -8.28 -18.06
N ALA A 131 -11.00 -7.71 -18.84
CA ALA A 131 -10.26 -8.45 -19.86
C ALA A 131 -9.27 -9.46 -19.26
N LEU A 132 -8.74 -9.20 -18.07
CA LEU A 132 -7.92 -10.15 -17.32
C LEU A 132 -8.81 -11.15 -16.60
N ASP A 133 -9.83 -10.67 -15.88
CA ASP A 133 -10.78 -11.51 -15.13
C ASP A 133 -11.42 -12.60 -16.00
N ALA A 134 -11.83 -12.26 -17.23
CA ALA A 134 -12.40 -13.21 -18.18
C ALA A 134 -11.45 -14.34 -18.63
N LEU A 135 -10.13 -14.22 -18.37
CA LEU A 135 -9.16 -15.27 -18.64
C LEU A 135 -9.11 -16.32 -17.53
N HIS A 136 -9.64 -16.04 -16.34
CA HIS A 136 -9.55 -16.93 -15.16
C HIS A 136 -9.97 -18.37 -15.49
N ASP A 137 -11.13 -18.52 -16.14
CA ASP A 137 -11.67 -19.83 -16.56
C ASP A 137 -11.26 -20.23 -17.99
N ARG A 138 -11.08 -19.27 -18.90
CA ARG A 138 -10.88 -19.53 -20.34
C ARG A 138 -9.42 -19.80 -20.72
N ASP A 139 -8.49 -19.12 -20.07
CA ASP A 139 -7.07 -19.09 -20.42
C ASP A 139 -6.24 -18.86 -19.16
N ARG A 140 -6.32 -19.85 -18.27
CA ARG A 140 -5.67 -19.84 -16.96
C ARG A 140 -4.19 -19.44 -17.01
N PRO A 141 -3.35 -19.94 -17.94
CA PRO A 141 -1.95 -19.54 -18.00
C PRO A 141 -1.74 -18.04 -18.25
N ASN A 142 -2.55 -17.40 -19.10
CA ASN A 142 -2.44 -15.96 -19.34
C ASN A 142 -3.07 -15.12 -18.23
N TRP A 143 -4.11 -15.62 -17.55
CA TRP A 143 -4.61 -15.01 -16.32
C TRP A 143 -3.51 -14.93 -15.26
N GLU A 144 -2.86 -16.06 -14.95
CA GLU A 144 -1.74 -16.09 -13.99
C GLU A 144 -0.59 -15.20 -14.42
N ALA A 145 -0.23 -15.20 -15.70
CA ALA A 145 0.80 -14.31 -16.23
C ALA A 145 0.44 -12.82 -16.04
N GLY A 146 -0.84 -12.45 -16.18
CA GLY A 146 -1.34 -11.11 -15.88
C GLY A 146 -1.23 -10.74 -14.40
N LEU A 147 -1.58 -11.65 -13.49
CA LEU A 147 -1.40 -11.42 -12.05
C LEU A 147 0.09 -11.26 -11.67
N ILE A 148 0.97 -12.06 -12.28
CA ILE A 148 2.43 -11.97 -12.08
C ILE A 148 2.96 -10.61 -12.53
N VAL A 149 2.38 -9.98 -13.54
CA VAL A 149 2.74 -8.61 -13.95
C VAL A 149 2.44 -7.61 -12.80
N ILE A 150 1.26 -7.70 -12.18
CA ILE A 150 0.87 -6.86 -11.04
C ILE A 150 1.79 -7.12 -9.83
N ALA A 151 2.13 -8.38 -9.56
CA ALA A 151 3.05 -8.75 -8.49
C ALA A 151 4.46 -8.20 -8.71
N LYS A 152 5.00 -8.31 -9.93
CA LYS A 152 6.31 -7.74 -10.25
C LYS A 152 6.33 -6.23 -10.06
N HIS A 153 5.28 -5.54 -10.46
CA HIS A 153 5.16 -4.11 -10.20
C HIS A 153 5.15 -3.81 -8.70
N THR A 154 4.36 -4.54 -7.90
CA THR A 154 4.36 -4.43 -6.42
C THR A 154 5.77 -4.62 -5.85
N ILE A 155 6.47 -5.67 -6.28
CA ILE A 155 7.82 -6.00 -5.80
C ILE A 155 8.84 -4.94 -6.20
N ASN A 156 8.81 -4.47 -7.44
CA ASN A 156 9.72 -3.44 -7.92
C ASN A 156 9.48 -2.10 -7.22
N GLN A 157 8.22 -1.81 -6.87
CA GLN A 157 7.86 -0.58 -6.19
C GLN A 157 8.14 -0.61 -4.71
N SER A 158 7.96 -1.75 -4.03
CA SER A 158 7.90 -1.75 -2.58
C SER A 158 8.41 -3.02 -1.91
N SER A 159 8.85 -4.07 -2.60
CA SER A 159 9.04 -5.41 -1.99
C SER A 159 7.84 -5.90 -1.16
N ARG A 160 6.63 -5.36 -1.39
CA ARG A 160 5.41 -5.50 -0.57
C ARG A 160 5.43 -4.79 0.78
N ILE A 161 6.54 -4.16 1.17
CA ILE A 161 6.66 -3.51 2.47
C ILE A 161 5.81 -2.24 2.50
N PHE A 162 5.15 -2.03 3.64
CA PHE A 162 4.49 -0.80 4.01
C PHE A 162 5.42 0.00 4.93
N PRO A 163 6.15 1.02 4.41
CA PRO A 163 7.09 1.80 5.19
C PRO A 163 6.36 2.76 6.14
N LEU A 164 6.19 2.34 7.40
CA LEU A 164 5.53 3.11 8.44
C LEU A 164 6.27 4.43 8.73
N GLN A 165 7.60 4.40 8.81
CA GLN A 165 8.40 5.62 9.00
C GLN A 165 9.88 5.37 8.76
N GLY A 166 10.58 6.31 8.13
CA GLY A 166 12.04 6.29 8.01
C GLY A 166 12.51 6.49 6.58
N GLN A 167 13.62 5.89 6.20
CA GLN A 167 14.27 6.16 4.92
C GLN A 167 14.69 4.87 4.22
N ILE A 168 14.53 4.82 2.90
CA ILE A 168 15.12 3.76 2.07
C ILE A 168 15.96 4.36 0.94
N TRP A 169 16.96 3.61 0.50
CA TRP A 169 17.75 3.93 -0.67
C TRP A 169 17.24 3.15 -1.88
N GLU A 170 16.89 3.84 -2.96
CA GLU A 170 16.47 3.21 -4.20
C GLU A 170 17.02 4.01 -5.40
N ASN A 171 17.73 3.32 -6.31
CA ASN A 171 18.19 3.89 -7.59
C ASN A 171 18.97 5.21 -7.48
N GLY A 172 19.87 5.33 -6.50
CA GLY A 172 20.69 6.54 -6.33
C GLY A 172 19.99 7.66 -5.55
N LYS A 173 18.83 7.40 -4.96
CA LYS A 173 18.01 8.39 -4.24
C LYS A 173 17.56 7.85 -2.88
N THR A 174 17.58 8.73 -1.88
CA THR A 174 16.93 8.48 -0.59
C THR A 174 15.46 8.89 -0.67
N TYR A 175 14.57 7.99 -0.24
CA TYR A 175 13.15 8.25 -0.09
C TYR A 175 12.82 8.24 1.40
N ASP A 176 12.30 9.38 1.88
CA ASP A 176 11.78 9.49 3.23
C ASP A 176 10.31 9.09 3.25
N PHE A 177 9.90 8.34 4.27
CA PHE A 177 8.52 7.89 4.46
C PHE A 177 7.96 8.37 5.79
N GLU A 178 6.67 8.65 5.75
CA GLU A 178 5.80 8.83 6.90
C GLU A 178 4.50 8.11 6.60
N ARG A 179 4.07 7.21 7.48
CA ARG A 179 2.76 6.54 7.40
C ARG A 179 2.47 5.93 6.03
N GLY A 180 3.48 5.30 5.43
CA GLY A 180 3.37 4.66 4.13
C GLY A 180 3.45 5.60 2.93
N VAL A 181 3.69 6.89 3.12
CA VAL A 181 3.73 7.89 2.04
C VAL A 181 5.11 8.53 1.94
N THR A 182 5.62 8.68 0.72
CA THR A 182 6.89 9.37 0.45
C THR A 182 6.79 10.87 0.76
N LYS A 183 7.67 11.42 1.61
CA LYS A 183 7.64 12.83 2.05
C LYS A 183 7.78 13.86 0.92
N SER A 184 8.51 13.52 -0.14
CA SER A 184 8.68 14.41 -1.30
C SER A 184 7.57 14.19 -2.35
N CYS A 185 6.54 15.03 -2.30
CA CYS A 185 5.40 14.95 -3.21
C CYS A 185 5.62 15.61 -4.59
N THR A 186 6.85 15.96 -4.97
CA THR A 186 7.13 16.67 -6.24
C THR A 186 6.82 15.85 -7.49
N THR A 187 6.88 14.52 -7.40
CA THR A 187 6.48 13.58 -8.46
C THR A 187 5.23 12.76 -8.13
N GLY A 188 4.57 13.06 -6.99
CA GLY A 188 3.36 12.41 -6.48
C GLY A 188 3.49 11.91 -5.03
N CYS A 189 2.48 12.15 -4.19
CA CYS A 189 2.38 11.55 -2.86
C CYS A 189 1.78 10.14 -2.99
N TYR A 190 2.60 9.12 -3.17
CA TYR A 190 2.11 7.75 -3.35
C TYR A 190 1.99 7.03 -2.01
N CYS A 191 0.85 6.38 -1.78
CA CYS A 191 0.71 5.38 -0.72
C CYS A 191 1.40 4.09 -1.17
N ARG A 192 2.33 3.59 -0.35
CA ARG A 192 3.24 2.48 -0.68
C ARG A 192 2.59 1.12 -0.47
N VAL A 193 3.35 0.06 -0.72
CA VAL A 193 2.93 -1.29 -1.14
C VAL A 193 2.58 -1.36 -2.63
N ASN A 194 1.65 -0.54 -3.13
CA ASN A 194 1.23 -0.60 -4.54
C ASN A 194 1.28 0.74 -5.30
N SER A 195 1.91 1.77 -4.70
CA SER A 195 2.13 3.10 -5.30
C SER A 195 0.86 3.78 -5.80
N THR A 196 -0.23 3.72 -5.02
CA THR A 196 -1.47 4.43 -5.36
C THR A 196 -1.34 5.91 -5.04
N SER A 197 -1.62 6.77 -6.02
CA SER A 197 -1.66 8.23 -5.83
C SER A 197 -3.02 8.73 -5.39
N ARG A 198 -3.06 9.96 -4.86
CA ARG A 198 -4.30 10.66 -4.51
C ARG A 198 -5.25 10.81 -5.70
N GLN A 199 -4.71 11.15 -6.88
CA GLN A 199 -5.49 11.28 -8.10
C GLN A 199 -6.15 9.95 -8.48
N GLN A 200 -5.38 8.86 -8.46
CA GLN A 200 -5.89 7.53 -8.75
C GLN A 200 -6.97 7.08 -7.76
N TRP A 201 -6.76 7.35 -6.46
CA TRP A 201 -7.75 7.09 -5.42
C TRP A 201 -9.02 7.91 -5.63
N CYS A 202 -8.91 9.23 -5.80
CA CYS A 202 -10.06 10.11 -5.91
C CYS A 202 -10.90 9.83 -7.16
N ALA A 203 -10.24 9.53 -8.29
CA ALA A 203 -10.94 9.08 -9.49
C ALA A 203 -11.70 7.76 -9.23
N TYR A 204 -11.09 6.81 -8.52
CA TYR A 204 -11.74 5.54 -8.17
C TYR A 204 -12.93 5.74 -7.21
N ALA A 205 -12.76 6.53 -6.15
CA ALA A 205 -13.80 6.83 -5.18
C ALA A 205 -15.03 7.49 -5.84
N ALA A 206 -14.79 8.43 -6.77
CA ALA A 206 -15.85 9.12 -7.48
C ALA A 206 -16.54 8.27 -8.56
N ASN A 207 -15.78 7.42 -9.26
CA ASN A 207 -16.30 6.70 -10.41
C ASN A 207 -16.85 5.31 -10.06
N VAL A 208 -16.30 4.66 -9.04
CA VAL A 208 -16.64 3.28 -8.67
C VAL A 208 -17.36 3.23 -7.33
N LEU A 209 -16.80 3.81 -6.27
CA LEU A 209 -17.40 3.72 -4.94
C LEU A 209 -18.61 4.65 -4.77
N LYS A 210 -18.68 5.74 -5.56
CA LYS A 210 -19.73 6.77 -5.48
C LYS A 210 -19.86 7.39 -4.08
N THR A 211 -18.76 7.41 -3.33
CA THR A 211 -18.72 7.92 -1.95
C THR A 211 -18.46 9.42 -1.87
N GLU A 212 -17.81 10.01 -2.87
CA GLU A 212 -17.48 11.44 -2.93
C GLU A 212 -17.23 11.91 -4.36
N ASP A 213 -17.33 13.23 -4.61
CA ASP A 213 -16.91 13.84 -5.87
C ASP A 213 -15.38 13.91 -5.99
N GLU A 214 -14.83 13.77 -7.19
CA GLU A 214 -13.37 13.73 -7.40
C GLU A 214 -12.69 15.04 -6.98
N THR A 215 -13.30 16.19 -7.27
CA THR A 215 -12.75 17.50 -6.88
C THR A 215 -12.80 17.67 -5.38
N ALA A 216 -13.90 17.25 -4.74
CA ALA A 216 -14.02 17.28 -3.28
C ALA A 216 -12.99 16.38 -2.59
N CYS A 217 -12.79 15.16 -3.11
CA CYS A 217 -11.77 14.22 -2.64
C CYS A 217 -10.36 14.79 -2.75
N LEU A 218 -10.03 15.39 -3.90
CA LEU A 218 -8.72 16.02 -4.10
C LEU A 218 -8.53 17.22 -3.17
N ALA A 219 -9.57 18.01 -2.95
CA ALA A 219 -9.52 19.14 -2.02
C ALA A 219 -9.27 18.68 -0.58
N LYS A 220 -9.92 17.60 -0.13
CA LYS A 220 -9.69 16.97 1.18
C LYS A 220 -8.23 16.57 1.35
N TYR A 221 -7.66 15.88 0.36
CA TYR A 221 -6.27 15.43 0.44
C TYR A 221 -5.24 16.50 0.03
N GLY A 222 -5.64 17.77 -0.11
CA GLY A 222 -4.76 18.91 -0.39
C GLY A 222 -4.16 18.95 -1.80
N GLN A 223 -3.18 19.83 -2.02
CA GLN A 223 -2.40 19.89 -3.27
C GLN A 223 -1.07 19.15 -3.11
N PRO A 224 -0.45 18.64 -4.20
CA PRO A 224 0.90 18.07 -4.12
C PRO A 224 1.90 19.21 -3.89
N THR A 225 2.07 19.60 -2.63
CA THR A 225 3.03 20.62 -2.20
C THR A 225 4.26 19.95 -1.58
N LYS A 226 5.24 20.71 -1.11
CA LYS A 226 6.39 20.15 -0.37
C LYS A 226 6.01 19.51 0.96
N THR A 227 4.80 19.73 1.46
CA THR A 227 4.32 19.20 2.73
C THR A 227 3.33 18.07 2.49
N LEU A 228 3.49 16.98 3.25
CA LEU A 228 2.56 15.85 3.22
C LEU A 228 1.18 16.26 3.76
N PRO A 229 0.10 16.08 3.00
CA PRO A 229 -1.25 16.30 3.51
C PRO A 229 -1.59 15.26 4.59
N GLU A 230 -1.90 15.72 5.80
CA GLU A 230 -2.21 14.88 6.96
C GLU A 230 -3.32 13.86 6.65
N ASP A 231 -4.39 14.31 5.98
CA ASP A 231 -5.52 13.46 5.63
C ASP A 231 -5.13 12.33 4.66
N TRP A 232 -4.12 12.55 3.80
CA TRP A 232 -3.64 11.50 2.91
C TRP A 232 -2.79 10.47 3.66
N LEU A 233 -1.98 10.91 4.62
CA LEU A 233 -1.21 10.02 5.50
C LEU A 233 -2.16 9.12 6.31
N ALA A 234 -3.18 9.73 6.92
CA ALA A 234 -4.18 9.01 7.69
C ALA A 234 -4.96 8.02 6.81
N HIS A 235 -5.37 8.43 5.61
CA HIS A 235 -6.06 7.56 4.67
C HIS A 235 -5.21 6.35 4.24
N CYS A 236 -3.93 6.56 3.94
CA CYS A 236 -3.01 5.49 3.55
C CYS A 236 -2.88 4.44 4.66
N VAL A 237 -2.63 4.87 5.90
CA VAL A 237 -2.55 3.95 7.05
C VAL A 237 -3.86 3.22 7.28
N ALA A 238 -4.99 3.94 7.29
CA ALA A 238 -6.31 3.34 7.53
C ALA A 238 -6.66 2.27 6.49
N ASN A 239 -6.35 2.50 5.20
CA ASN A 239 -6.52 1.49 4.16
C ASN A 239 -5.68 0.24 4.43
N HIS A 240 -4.40 0.42 4.77
CA HIS A 240 -3.50 -0.72 5.01
C HIS A 240 -3.86 -1.49 6.27
N GLU A 241 -4.26 -0.79 7.34
CA GLU A 241 -4.76 -1.39 8.57
C GLU A 241 -6.01 -2.24 8.30
N ALA A 242 -7.02 -1.67 7.63
CA ALA A 242 -8.24 -2.37 7.29
C ALA A 242 -7.98 -3.59 6.37
N SER A 243 -7.03 -3.46 5.44
CA SER A 243 -6.69 -4.54 4.52
C SER A 243 -5.87 -5.68 5.15
N TRP A 244 -5.25 -5.45 6.31
CA TRP A 244 -4.21 -6.34 6.84
C TRP A 244 -4.67 -7.78 7.04
N ASN A 245 -5.93 -7.92 7.49
CA ASN A 245 -6.59 -9.21 7.66
C ASN A 245 -7.69 -9.47 6.61
N ALA A 246 -7.98 -8.51 5.73
CA ALA A 246 -8.99 -8.63 4.69
C ALA A 246 -8.43 -9.21 3.38
N ASP A 247 -9.33 -9.73 2.56
CA ASP A 247 -9.02 -10.37 1.28
C ASP A 247 -8.82 -9.35 0.16
N PHE A 248 -9.19 -8.10 0.43
CA PHE A 248 -9.08 -6.97 -0.48
C PHE A 248 -8.25 -5.85 0.13
N ASN A 249 -7.77 -4.98 -0.74
CA ASN A 249 -7.16 -3.71 -0.39
C ASN A 249 -7.67 -2.67 -1.40
N GLU A 250 -8.30 -1.59 -0.92
CA GLU A 250 -8.99 -0.63 -1.80
C GLU A 250 -8.02 0.13 -2.71
N HIS A 251 -6.77 0.32 -2.27
CA HIS A 251 -5.73 0.87 -3.14
C HIS A 251 -5.38 -0.10 -4.27
N TYR A 252 -5.40 -1.41 -4.05
CA TYR A 252 -5.21 -2.40 -5.12
C TYR A 252 -6.38 -2.38 -6.11
N ARG A 253 -7.61 -2.29 -5.61
CA ARG A 253 -8.80 -2.13 -6.46
C ARG A 253 -8.73 -0.86 -7.30
N ALA A 254 -8.32 0.27 -6.71
CA ALA A 254 -8.13 1.53 -7.42
C ALA A 254 -7.07 1.43 -8.52
N GLN A 255 -5.92 0.80 -8.24
CA GLN A 255 -4.88 0.58 -9.26
C GLN A 255 -5.36 -0.31 -10.40
N ALA A 256 -6.05 -1.42 -10.08
CA ALA A 256 -6.59 -2.33 -11.09
C ALA A 256 -7.65 -1.65 -11.97
N TRP A 257 -8.56 -0.86 -11.38
CA TRP A 257 -9.50 -0.06 -12.14
C TRP A 257 -8.82 0.96 -13.06
N ASN A 258 -7.78 1.65 -12.57
CA ASN A 258 -7.00 2.58 -13.40
C ASN A 258 -6.29 1.87 -14.56
N ALA A 259 -5.70 0.70 -14.31
CA ALA A 259 -5.10 -0.11 -15.36
C ALA A 259 -6.13 -0.55 -16.41
N ASN A 260 -7.34 -0.93 -15.97
CA ASN A 260 -8.44 -1.26 -16.87
C ASN A 260 -8.81 -0.08 -17.76
N ASN A 261 -8.98 1.12 -17.20
CA ASN A 261 -9.31 2.32 -17.98
C ASN A 261 -8.30 2.58 -19.12
N ALA A 262 -7.02 2.24 -18.89
CA ALA A 262 -5.97 2.41 -19.89
C ALA A 262 -5.96 1.32 -20.99
N ILE A 263 -6.59 0.16 -20.77
CA ILE A 263 -6.59 -0.97 -21.72
C ILE A 263 -7.97 -1.30 -22.29
N ALA A 264 -9.07 -0.83 -21.69
CA ALA A 264 -10.43 -1.24 -22.03
C ALA A 264 -10.77 -1.02 -23.51
N SER A 265 -10.29 0.06 -24.12
CA SER A 265 -10.50 0.34 -25.54
C SER A 265 -9.86 -0.69 -26.49
N LYS A 266 -8.85 -1.44 -26.01
CA LYS A 266 -8.20 -2.53 -26.76
C LYS A 266 -8.97 -3.86 -26.64
N PHE A 267 -9.85 -3.97 -25.65
CA PHE A 267 -10.61 -5.17 -25.33
C PHE A 267 -12.10 -4.82 -25.13
N PRO A 268 -12.79 -4.33 -26.18
CA PRO A 268 -14.19 -3.88 -26.07
C PRO A 268 -15.14 -5.01 -25.68
N ASP A 269 -14.79 -6.25 -26.02
CA ASP A 269 -15.42 -7.46 -25.49
C ASP A 269 -14.39 -8.27 -24.67
N PRO A 270 -14.39 -8.13 -23.32
CA PRO A 270 -13.53 -8.90 -22.44
C PRO A 270 -13.69 -10.43 -22.58
N SER A 271 -14.89 -10.89 -22.92
CA SER A 271 -15.22 -12.31 -23.01
C SER A 271 -14.57 -13.02 -24.22
N THR A 272 -13.98 -12.25 -25.14
CA THR A 272 -13.25 -12.76 -26.30
C THR A 272 -11.81 -12.26 -26.37
N ALA A 273 -11.30 -11.60 -25.33
CA ALA A 273 -9.97 -11.01 -25.34
C ALA A 273 -8.87 -12.09 -25.50
N ASP A 274 -7.91 -11.85 -26.40
CA ASP A 274 -6.73 -12.72 -26.53
C ASP A 274 -5.84 -12.60 -25.29
N GLY A 275 -5.53 -13.73 -24.65
CA GLY A 275 -4.82 -13.74 -23.37
C GLY A 275 -3.42 -13.12 -23.46
N ALA A 276 -2.66 -13.42 -24.51
CA ALA A 276 -1.31 -12.88 -24.71
C ALA A 276 -1.34 -11.36 -24.96
N ALA A 277 -2.36 -10.87 -25.68
CA ALA A 277 -2.58 -9.45 -25.90
C ALA A 277 -2.93 -8.73 -24.59
N VAL A 278 -3.79 -9.31 -23.73
CA VAL A 278 -4.10 -8.77 -22.40
C VAL A 278 -2.84 -8.66 -21.56
N VAL A 279 -2.04 -9.73 -21.45
CA VAL A 279 -0.78 -9.71 -20.69
C VAL A 279 0.20 -8.66 -21.22
N THR A 280 0.27 -8.48 -22.54
CA THR A 280 1.12 -7.44 -23.16
C THR A 280 0.63 -6.04 -22.82
N ALA A 281 -0.68 -5.80 -22.84
CA ALA A 281 -1.26 -4.52 -22.44
C ALA A 281 -1.01 -4.24 -20.94
N MET A 282 -1.14 -5.26 -20.09
CA MET A 282 -0.88 -5.17 -18.65
C MET A 282 0.57 -4.77 -18.36
N LYS A 283 1.55 -5.35 -19.05
CA LYS A 283 2.98 -4.96 -18.93
C LYS A 283 3.25 -3.50 -19.26
N THR A 284 2.40 -2.87 -20.07
CA THR A 284 2.53 -1.45 -20.40
C THR A 284 2.01 -0.57 -19.25
N GLN A 285 0.98 -1.02 -18.53
CA GLN A 285 0.36 -0.25 -17.43
C GLN A 285 1.04 -0.49 -16.09
N TYR A 286 1.64 -1.66 -15.91
CA TYR A 286 2.43 -2.05 -14.75
C TYR A 286 3.89 -2.26 -15.18
N PRO A 287 4.65 -1.18 -15.40
CA PRO A 287 6.06 -1.27 -15.76
C PRO A 287 6.91 -1.86 -14.62
#